data_AF-A0A1D1ZQK7-F1
#
_entry.id   AF-A0A1D1ZQK7-F1
#
_cell.length_a   1.000
_cell.length_b   1.000
_cell.length_c   1.000
_cell.angle_alpha   90.00
_cell.angle_beta   90.00
_cell.angle_gamma   90.00
#
_symmetry.space_group_name_H-M   'P 1'
#
loop_
_entity.id
_entity.type
_entity.pdbx_description
1 polymer ?
#
loop_
_entity_poly.entity_id
_entity_poly.type
_entity_poly.pdbx_seq_one_letter_code
_entity_poly.pdbx_strand_id
1 'polypeptide(L)'
;MLWELRHTPKAMASPRACRSLAMVLGMLIACVHAQGPSSYNCRMAGEAANSACGLPYALSNFQGNFACDSEVLVGRPKDIGELQTLVESFPKVKANGVGGSWWKQNFCAGNDSQSINIVMTELQTTLDSILSPPNPEQWRGAKPPSTFPIQVDEQSRTVTVAAGVPQRVLLDYLSEYRHGTQPAGWTLPAFSWFIDQTIGGA
;
A
#
# COMPACT_ATOMS: atom_id res chain seq x y z
N MET A 1 -24.24 22.34 -21.43
CA MET A 1 -23.26 23.10 -20.63
C MET A 1 -21.93 22.38 -20.78
N LEU A 2 -21.13 22.81 -21.76
CA LEU A 2 -19.90 22.16 -22.23
C LEU A 2 -18.71 22.95 -21.71
N TRP A 3 -17.75 22.30 -21.06
CA TRP A 3 -16.43 22.89 -20.79
C TRP A 3 -15.35 21.91 -21.24
N GLU A 4 -14.72 22.19 -22.39
CA GLU A 4 -13.42 21.64 -22.79
C GLU A 4 -12.29 22.48 -22.15
N LEU A 5 -11.28 21.84 -21.56
CA LEU A 5 -9.99 22.46 -21.28
C LEU A 5 -8.87 21.57 -21.82
N ARG A 6 -8.34 21.96 -22.98
CA ARG A 6 -7.10 21.44 -23.58
C ARG A 6 -5.91 22.11 -22.92
N HIS A 7 -4.89 21.34 -22.53
CA HIS A 7 -3.56 21.85 -22.22
C HIS A 7 -2.55 21.31 -23.23
N THR A 8 -1.96 22.22 -24.01
CA THR A 8 -0.77 22.00 -24.84
C THR A 8 0.52 22.19 -24.03
N PRO A 9 1.57 21.39 -24.26
CA PRO A 9 2.85 21.53 -23.58
C PRO A 9 3.73 22.63 -24.22
N LYS A 10 4.46 23.39 -23.40
CA LYS A 10 5.52 24.31 -23.87
C LYS A 10 6.90 23.65 -23.79
N ALA A 11 7.67 23.89 -24.83
CA ALA A 11 8.99 23.32 -25.11
C ALA A 11 10.15 23.98 -24.35
N MET A 12 11.22 23.18 -24.23
CA MET A 12 12.65 23.43 -24.08
C MET A 12 13.19 24.87 -24.09
N ALA A 13 14.08 25.15 -23.14
CA ALA A 13 15.15 26.13 -23.30
C ALA A 13 16.48 25.53 -22.77
N SER A 14 17.48 25.45 -23.66
CA SER A 14 18.90 25.27 -23.35
C SER A 14 19.54 26.65 -23.18
N PRO A 15 20.55 26.80 -22.30
CA PRO A 15 21.80 27.34 -22.84
C PRO A 15 23.10 26.81 -22.19
N ARG A 16 24.04 26.52 -23.09
CA ARG A 16 25.46 26.93 -23.14
C ARG A 16 26.39 26.67 -21.93
N ALA A 17 27.42 25.90 -22.24
CA ALA A 17 28.68 25.80 -21.54
C ALA A 17 29.42 27.15 -21.40
N CYS A 18 30.02 27.36 -20.23
CA CYS A 18 31.13 28.30 -20.02
C CYS A 18 32.23 27.56 -19.24
N ARG A 19 33.47 27.65 -19.71
CA ARG A 19 34.66 26.99 -19.13
C ARG A 19 35.34 27.91 -18.11
N SER A 20 35.85 27.31 -17.03
CA SER A 20 37.23 27.44 -16.49
C SER A 20 37.36 27.80 -15.00
N LEU A 21 38.06 26.87 -14.31
CA LEU A 21 39.03 27.01 -13.20
C LEU A 21 38.63 27.72 -11.88
N ALA A 22 38.52 26.93 -10.81
CA ALA A 22 39.18 27.19 -9.52
C ALA A 22 39.29 25.90 -8.70
N MET A 23 40.39 25.76 -7.96
CA MET A 23 40.92 24.57 -7.32
C MET A 23 40.66 24.61 -5.79
N VAL A 24 40.61 23.43 -5.16
CA VAL A 24 40.79 23.14 -3.72
C VAL A 24 39.60 23.41 -2.77
N LEU A 25 38.99 22.35 -2.21
CA LEU A 25 39.13 21.94 -0.80
C LEU A 25 38.27 20.69 -0.55
N GLY A 26 38.86 19.67 0.09
CA GLY A 26 38.17 18.43 0.41
C GLY A 26 37.09 18.62 1.47
N MET A 27 35.87 18.20 1.12
CA MET A 27 34.89 17.70 2.07
C MET A 27 34.27 16.45 1.45
N LEU A 28 34.64 15.29 1.99
CA LEU A 28 33.85 14.08 1.86
C LEU A 28 32.55 14.31 2.64
N ILE A 29 31.60 14.99 1.99
CA ILE A 29 30.21 14.94 2.43
C ILE A 29 29.77 13.51 2.14
N ALA A 30 29.81 12.67 3.17
CA ALA A 30 29.05 11.44 3.15
C ALA A 30 27.59 11.86 2.92
N CYS A 31 27.09 11.64 1.71
CA CYS A 31 25.66 11.71 1.43
C CYS A 31 24.99 10.64 2.29
N VAL A 32 24.65 11.00 3.52
CA VAL A 32 23.62 10.31 4.29
C VAL A 32 22.39 10.43 3.40
N HIS A 33 22.08 9.35 2.69
CA HIS A 33 20.79 9.22 2.03
C HIS A 33 19.79 9.12 3.17
N ALA A 34 19.29 10.27 3.63
CA ALA A 34 18.02 10.31 4.30
C ALA A 34 17.04 9.68 3.31
N GLN A 35 16.68 8.41 3.56
CA GLN A 35 15.55 7.78 2.93
C GLN A 35 14.38 8.70 3.25
N GLY A 36 14.01 9.55 2.29
CA GLY A 36 12.78 10.32 2.38
C GLY A 36 11.61 9.34 2.60
N PRO A 37 10.48 9.81 3.12
CA PRO A 37 9.29 8.96 3.27
C PRO A 37 9.08 8.24 1.95
N SER A 38 9.18 6.91 1.98
CA SER A 38 9.01 6.08 0.80
C SER A 38 7.72 6.52 0.10
N SER A 39 7.81 6.91 -1.17
CA SER A 39 6.63 7.26 -1.93
C SER A 39 5.91 5.97 -2.28
N TYR A 40 5.09 5.48 -1.35
CA TYR A 40 4.13 4.40 -1.56
C TYR A 40 3.09 4.86 -2.60
N ASN A 41 3.47 4.94 -3.87
CA ASN A 41 2.61 5.45 -4.93
C ASN A 41 1.34 4.59 -5.11
N CYS A 42 1.30 3.39 -4.52
CA CYS A 42 0.23 2.40 -4.67
C CYS A 42 -0.11 1.61 -3.40
N ARG A 43 0.35 2.10 -2.23
CA ARG A 43 0.35 1.30 -0.98
C ARG A 43 1.13 -0.02 -1.09
N MET A 44 2.02 -0.10 -2.06
CA MET A 44 3.05 -1.13 -2.19
C MET A 44 4.25 -0.73 -1.35
N ALA A 45 4.89 -1.69 -0.67
CA ALA A 45 6.11 -1.44 0.09
C ALA A 45 7.15 -0.64 -0.70
N GLY A 46 7.95 0.19 -0.03
CA GLY A 46 8.92 1.06 -0.71
C GLY A 46 9.94 0.35 -1.60
N GLU A 47 10.15 -0.95 -1.37
CA GLU A 47 11.04 -1.83 -2.13
C GLU A 47 10.30 -2.75 -3.10
N ALA A 48 9.03 -2.47 -3.39
CA ALA A 48 8.22 -3.29 -4.29
C ALA A 48 8.83 -3.38 -5.69
N ALA A 49 8.80 -4.57 -6.27
CA ALA A 49 9.53 -4.89 -7.50
C ALA A 49 8.95 -4.28 -8.79
N ASN A 50 7.82 -3.57 -8.78
CA ASN A 50 7.26 -2.95 -9.98
C ASN A 50 6.67 -1.55 -9.73
N SER A 51 6.64 -0.73 -10.79
CA SER A 51 6.29 0.70 -10.77
C SER A 51 4.88 1.04 -11.29
N ALA A 52 4.13 0.07 -11.84
CA ALA A 52 2.79 0.29 -12.36
C ALA A 52 1.75 0.38 -11.21
N CYS A 53 0.77 1.27 -11.37
CA CYS A 53 -0.07 1.70 -10.26
C CYS A 53 -1.42 2.26 -10.67
N GLY A 54 -2.51 1.65 -10.20
CA GLY A 54 -3.84 2.23 -10.29
C GLY A 54 -4.33 2.73 -8.93
N LEU A 55 -4.47 1.81 -7.97
CA LEU A 55 -5.06 2.10 -6.67
C LEU A 55 -4.13 2.93 -5.75
N PRO A 56 -4.68 3.80 -4.89
CA PRO A 56 -6.10 4.01 -4.63
C PRO A 56 -6.76 5.04 -5.55
N TYR A 57 -6.10 5.51 -6.61
CA TYR A 57 -6.53 6.68 -7.39
C TYR A 57 -7.12 6.36 -8.77
N ALA A 58 -6.90 5.15 -9.29
CA ALA A 58 -7.40 4.67 -10.56
C ALA A 58 -7.76 3.18 -10.47
N LEU A 59 -8.90 2.82 -11.06
CA LEU A 59 -9.35 1.43 -11.16
C LEU A 59 -8.71 0.72 -12.34
N SER A 60 -7.41 0.50 -12.25
CA SER A 60 -6.74 -0.52 -13.04
C SER A 60 -5.93 -1.42 -12.11
N ASN A 61 -5.77 -2.68 -12.50
CA ASN A 61 -4.94 -3.58 -11.74
C ASN A 61 -3.49 -3.07 -11.66
N PHE A 62 -2.68 -3.71 -10.83
CA PHE A 62 -1.30 -3.33 -10.56
C PHE A 62 -0.44 -3.16 -11.83
N GLN A 63 -0.68 -3.93 -12.88
CA GLN A 63 0.06 -3.84 -14.15
C GLN A 63 -0.51 -2.81 -15.14
N GLY A 64 -1.67 -2.20 -14.85
CA GLY A 64 -2.37 -1.30 -15.74
C GLY A 64 -3.20 -1.99 -16.84
N ASN A 65 -3.20 -3.32 -16.91
CA ASN A 65 -3.79 -4.10 -18.02
C ASN A 65 -5.30 -4.33 -17.87
N PHE A 66 -5.84 -4.27 -16.66
CA PHE A 66 -7.25 -4.59 -16.39
C PHE A 66 -7.97 -3.38 -15.77
N ALA A 67 -8.21 -2.37 -16.60
CA ALA A 67 -9.01 -1.21 -16.21
C ALA A 67 -10.50 -1.58 -16.06
N CYS A 68 -11.12 -1.08 -15.00
CA CYS A 68 -12.57 -1.12 -14.83
C CYS A 68 -13.26 -0.14 -15.78
N ASP A 69 -14.58 -0.28 -15.89
CA ASP A 69 -15.39 0.73 -16.56
C ASP A 69 -15.25 2.08 -15.83
N SER A 70 -15.26 3.19 -16.58
CA SER A 70 -15.11 4.53 -16.03
C SER A 70 -16.24 4.94 -15.09
N GLU A 71 -17.40 4.27 -15.16
CA GLU A 71 -18.51 4.51 -14.25
C GLU A 71 -18.34 3.85 -12.87
N VAL A 72 -17.44 2.87 -12.73
CA VAL A 72 -17.21 2.18 -11.45
C VAL A 72 -16.52 3.12 -10.47
N LEU A 73 -17.04 3.18 -9.25
CA LEU A 73 -16.54 4.09 -8.21
C LEU A 73 -15.41 3.47 -7.37
N VAL A 74 -14.58 4.33 -6.79
CA VAL A 74 -13.52 3.95 -5.83
C VAL A 74 -13.91 4.42 -4.43
N GLY A 75 -14.04 3.48 -3.50
CA GLY A 75 -14.18 3.75 -2.07
C GLY A 75 -12.83 3.68 -1.35
N ARG A 76 -12.57 4.62 -0.43
CA ARG A 76 -11.34 4.70 0.37
C ARG A 76 -11.70 4.94 1.85
N PRO A 77 -12.25 3.93 2.54
CA PRO A 77 -12.75 4.10 3.90
C PRO A 77 -11.59 4.31 4.87
N LYS A 78 -11.70 5.30 5.73
CA LYS A 78 -10.75 5.58 6.80
C LYS A 78 -10.90 4.61 7.97
N ASP A 79 -12.11 4.16 8.24
CA ASP A 79 -12.41 3.25 9.35
C ASP A 79 -13.53 2.26 9.00
N ILE A 80 -13.83 1.38 9.96
CA ILE A 80 -14.84 0.33 9.79
C ILE A 80 -16.25 0.90 9.60
N GLY A 81 -16.58 2.06 10.18
CA GLY A 81 -17.89 2.68 10.02
C GLY A 81 -18.08 3.22 8.61
N GLU A 82 -17.06 3.87 8.04
CA GLU A 82 -17.06 4.28 6.64
C GLU A 82 -17.11 3.07 5.69
N LEU A 83 -16.37 2.00 6.00
CA LEU A 83 -16.42 0.75 5.23
C LEU A 83 -17.84 0.17 5.21
N GLN A 84 -18.51 0.06 6.36
CA GLN A 84 -19.88 -0.43 6.45
C GLN A 84 -20.83 0.44 5.63
N THR A 85 -20.71 1.76 5.77
CA THR A 85 -21.53 2.72 5.01
C THR A 85 -21.37 2.51 3.50
N LEU A 86 -20.13 2.33 3.01
CA LEU A 86 -19.87 2.07 1.59
C LEU A 86 -20.44 0.71 1.14
N VAL A 87 -20.33 -0.34 1.96
CA VAL A 87 -20.88 -1.66 1.62
C VAL A 87 -22.41 -1.61 1.52
N GLU A 88 -23.06 -0.89 2.42
CA GLU A 88 -24.53 -0.77 2.47
C GLU A 88 -25.09 0.14 1.37
N SER A 89 -24.30 1.10 0.89
CA SER A 89 -24.74 2.10 -0.10
C SER A 89 -24.76 1.60 -1.54
N PHE A 90 -24.14 0.46 -1.83
CA PHE A 90 -23.95 -0.03 -3.20
C PHE A 90 -24.39 -1.48 -3.38
N PRO A 91 -25.13 -1.81 -4.46
CA PRO A 91 -25.57 -3.18 -4.72
C PRO A 91 -24.44 -4.10 -5.20
N LYS A 92 -23.37 -3.55 -5.79
CA LYS A 92 -22.21 -4.32 -6.28
C LYS A 92 -20.94 -3.78 -5.63
N VAL A 93 -20.35 -4.56 -4.74
CA VAL A 93 -19.18 -4.16 -3.96
C VAL A 93 -18.03 -5.15 -4.19
N LYS A 94 -16.82 -4.63 -4.36
CA LYS A 94 -15.59 -5.43 -4.36
C LYS A 94 -14.57 -4.87 -3.40
N ALA A 95 -14.02 -5.73 -2.54
CA ALA A 95 -12.84 -5.40 -1.78
C ALA A 95 -11.60 -5.50 -2.69
N ASN A 96 -10.76 -4.47 -2.68
CA ASN A 96 -9.51 -4.43 -3.41
C ASN A 96 -8.35 -4.21 -2.45
N GLY A 97 -7.36 -5.11 -2.50
CA GLY A 97 -6.04 -4.86 -1.93
C GLY A 97 -5.20 -3.97 -2.85
N VAL A 98 -3.97 -4.39 -3.14
CA VAL A 98 -3.03 -3.68 -4.01
C VAL A 98 -3.32 -3.81 -5.52
N GLY A 99 -4.44 -4.43 -5.90
CA GLY A 99 -4.81 -4.63 -7.31
C GLY A 99 -3.99 -5.71 -8.03
N GLY A 100 -3.42 -6.68 -7.32
CA GLY A 100 -2.57 -7.74 -7.90
C GLY A 100 -3.26 -8.79 -8.78
N SER A 101 -4.57 -8.68 -9.02
CA SER A 101 -5.32 -9.67 -9.80
C SER A 101 -5.09 -9.54 -11.31
N TRP A 102 -5.06 -10.69 -12.00
CA TRP A 102 -4.89 -10.80 -13.45
C TRP A 102 -6.20 -11.09 -14.19
N TRP A 103 -7.33 -10.92 -13.49
CA TRP A 103 -8.66 -11.18 -14.02
C TRP A 103 -9.55 -9.99 -13.72
N LYS A 104 -10.09 -9.37 -14.78
CA LYS A 104 -10.93 -8.17 -14.64
C LYS A 104 -12.13 -8.42 -13.72
N GLN A 105 -12.73 -9.61 -13.77
CA GLN A 105 -13.85 -9.99 -12.92
C GLN A 105 -13.47 -10.11 -11.44
N ASN A 106 -12.21 -10.42 -11.12
CA ASN A 106 -11.71 -10.49 -9.75
C ASN A 106 -11.23 -9.13 -9.24
N PHE A 107 -11.03 -8.15 -10.14
CA PHE A 107 -10.65 -6.79 -9.79
C PHE A 107 -11.84 -5.83 -9.72
N CYS A 108 -12.72 -5.80 -10.73
CA CYS A 108 -13.82 -4.85 -10.83
C CYS A 108 -15.11 -5.35 -10.16
N ALA A 109 -15.80 -4.45 -9.46
CA ALA A 109 -17.10 -4.71 -8.86
C ALA A 109 -18.24 -4.82 -9.89
N GLY A 110 -18.08 -4.17 -11.04
CA GLY A 110 -19.05 -4.21 -12.13
C GLY A 110 -18.63 -3.30 -13.28
N ASN A 111 -19.62 -2.68 -13.92
CA ASN A 111 -19.49 -1.91 -15.16
C ASN A 111 -20.42 -0.69 -15.21
N ASP A 112 -20.86 -0.20 -14.04
CA ASP A 112 -21.82 0.88 -13.91
C ASP A 112 -21.59 1.68 -12.63
N SER A 113 -22.27 2.81 -12.49
CA SER A 113 -22.25 3.68 -11.30
C SER A 113 -22.89 3.07 -10.04
N GLN A 114 -23.49 1.88 -10.15
CA GLN A 114 -24.01 1.10 -9.01
C GLN A 114 -22.95 0.15 -8.45
N SER A 115 -21.72 0.22 -8.98
CA SER A 115 -20.60 -0.63 -8.61
C SER A 115 -19.50 0.15 -7.91
N ILE A 116 -18.99 -0.37 -6.79
CA ILE A 116 -17.89 0.23 -6.04
C ILE A 116 -16.77 -0.77 -5.72
N ASN A 117 -15.55 -0.33 -6.00
CA ASN A 117 -14.32 -0.98 -5.58
C ASN A 117 -13.81 -0.28 -4.31
N ILE A 118 -13.76 -0.99 -3.19
CA ILE A 118 -13.33 -0.47 -1.88
C ILE A 118 -11.88 -0.86 -1.64
N VAL A 119 -11.00 0.14 -1.51
CA VAL A 119 -9.57 -0.06 -1.33
C VAL A 119 -9.25 -0.33 0.15
N MET A 120 -8.99 -1.59 0.48
CA MET A 120 -8.85 -2.07 1.86
C MET A 120 -7.54 -1.62 2.53
N THR A 121 -6.56 -1.14 1.76
CA THR A 121 -5.31 -0.56 2.27
C THR A 121 -5.51 0.85 2.83
N GLU A 122 -6.67 1.48 2.63
CA GLU A 122 -6.94 2.86 3.06
C GLU A 122 -7.52 2.97 4.48
N LEU A 123 -7.90 1.85 5.11
CA LEU A 123 -8.26 1.84 6.53
C LEU A 123 -7.09 2.39 7.33
N GLN A 124 -7.30 3.43 8.14
CA GLN A 124 -6.24 4.24 8.71
C GLN A 124 -5.17 3.41 9.44
N THR A 125 -5.57 2.45 10.26
CA THR A 125 -4.62 1.62 11.02
C THR A 125 -3.79 0.70 10.12
N THR A 126 -4.38 0.25 9.00
CA THR A 126 -3.69 -0.52 7.96
C THR A 126 -2.75 0.40 7.18
N LEU A 127 -3.24 1.57 6.77
CA LEU A 127 -2.48 2.56 6.03
C LEU A 127 -1.25 3.02 6.82
N ASP A 128 -1.41 3.32 8.10
CA ASP A 128 -0.32 3.71 9.00
C ASP A 128 0.74 2.61 9.08
N SER A 129 0.31 1.35 9.18
CA SER A 129 1.23 0.19 9.22
C SER A 129 1.96 -0.05 7.90
N ILE A 130 1.37 0.35 6.77
CA ILE A 130 2.02 0.30 5.45
C ILE A 130 3.04 1.43 5.35
N LEU A 131 2.64 2.67 5.65
CA LEU A 131 3.48 3.86 5.46
C LEU A 131 4.61 3.96 6.50
N SER A 132 4.34 3.51 7.71
CA SER A 132 5.27 3.48 8.84
C SER A 132 5.21 2.10 9.50
N PRO A 133 5.94 1.11 8.94
CA PRO A 133 5.93 -0.24 9.47
C PRO A 133 6.21 -0.29 10.97
N PRO A 134 5.33 -0.93 11.75
CA PRO A 134 5.41 -0.92 13.20
C PRO A 134 6.58 -1.77 13.67
N ASN A 135 7.42 -1.22 14.56
CA ASN A 135 8.42 -2.02 15.26
C ASN A 135 7.73 -2.77 16.42
N PRO A 136 7.67 -4.12 16.40
CA PRO A 136 7.03 -4.90 17.47
C PRO A 136 7.66 -4.68 18.84
N GLU A 137 8.94 -4.30 18.93
CA GLU A 137 9.62 -3.99 20.20
C GLU A 137 8.93 -2.91 21.03
N GLN A 138 8.17 -2.02 20.40
CA GLN A 138 7.38 -0.99 21.10
C GLN A 138 6.31 -1.61 22.02
N TRP A 139 5.96 -2.89 21.81
CA TRP A 139 4.98 -3.62 22.60
C TRP A 139 5.62 -4.52 23.66
N ARG A 140 6.93 -4.46 23.86
CA ARG A 140 7.61 -5.27 24.89
C ARG A 140 6.99 -5.03 26.27
N GLY A 141 6.43 -6.08 26.87
CA GLY A 141 5.76 -6.02 28.18
C GLY A 141 4.35 -5.40 28.15
N ALA A 142 3.81 -5.11 26.98
CA ALA A 142 2.46 -4.60 26.76
C ALA A 142 1.78 -5.40 25.63
N LYS A 143 0.48 -5.15 25.43
CA LYS A 143 -0.22 -5.62 24.22
C LYS A 143 -0.40 -4.45 23.27
N PRO A 144 -0.28 -4.65 21.95
CA PRO A 144 -0.70 -3.63 21.00
C PRO A 144 -2.18 -3.26 21.24
N PRO A 145 -2.59 -2.02 20.95
CA PRO A 145 -4.00 -1.63 21.08
C PRO A 145 -4.86 -2.52 20.18
N SER A 146 -6.11 -2.76 20.57
CA SER A 146 -7.03 -3.65 19.83
C SER A 146 -7.34 -3.17 18.40
N THR A 147 -7.09 -1.90 18.11
CA THR A 147 -7.22 -1.29 16.79
C THR A 147 -6.01 -1.52 15.89
N PHE A 148 -4.88 -1.96 16.44
CA PHE A 148 -3.69 -2.30 15.66
C PHE A 148 -3.98 -3.51 14.76
N PRO A 149 -3.63 -3.48 13.47
CA PRO A 149 -4.14 -4.43 12.48
C PRO A 149 -3.47 -5.81 12.53
N ILE A 150 -2.48 -6.05 13.40
CA ILE A 150 -1.78 -7.34 13.55
C ILE A 150 -1.79 -7.74 15.02
N GLN A 151 -2.47 -8.83 15.38
CA GLN A 151 -2.61 -9.32 16.74
C GLN A 151 -2.04 -10.73 16.84
N VAL A 152 -0.91 -10.90 17.53
CA VAL A 152 -0.26 -12.21 17.72
C VAL A 152 -0.78 -12.85 19.00
N ASP A 153 -1.24 -14.10 18.91
CA ASP A 153 -1.52 -14.97 20.04
C ASP A 153 -0.49 -16.10 20.07
N GLU A 154 0.49 -15.96 20.95
CA GLU A 154 1.60 -16.89 21.10
C GLU A 154 1.17 -18.24 21.69
N GLN A 155 0.10 -18.24 22.50
CA GLN A 155 -0.40 -19.45 23.14
C GLN A 155 -1.08 -20.36 22.12
N SER A 156 -1.95 -19.79 21.28
CA SER A 156 -2.60 -20.54 20.20
C SER A 156 -1.75 -20.65 18.93
N ARG A 157 -0.63 -19.92 18.86
CA ARG A 157 0.24 -19.79 17.68
C ARG A 157 -0.55 -19.30 16.46
N THR A 158 -1.40 -18.30 16.68
CA THR A 158 -2.20 -17.67 15.64
C THR A 158 -1.87 -16.19 15.52
N VAL A 159 -2.18 -15.61 14.36
CA VAL A 159 -2.12 -14.17 14.15
C VAL A 159 -3.43 -13.73 13.49
N THR A 160 -4.10 -12.75 14.09
CA THR A 160 -5.25 -12.08 13.49
C THR A 160 -4.75 -10.84 12.78
N VAL A 161 -5.09 -10.69 11.49
CA VAL A 161 -4.56 -9.62 10.65
C VAL A 161 -5.68 -8.95 9.87
N ALA A 162 -5.67 -7.61 9.80
CA ALA A 162 -6.60 -6.88 8.94
C ALA A 162 -6.37 -7.24 7.47
N ALA A 163 -7.45 -7.52 6.74
CA ALA A 163 -7.38 -8.05 5.37
C ALA A 163 -6.62 -7.15 4.38
N GLY A 164 -6.54 -5.84 4.63
CA GLY A 164 -5.81 -4.88 3.81
C GLY A 164 -4.30 -4.83 4.05
N VAL A 165 -3.77 -5.49 5.08
CA VAL A 165 -2.32 -5.51 5.36
C VAL A 165 -1.59 -6.35 4.30
N PRO A 166 -0.52 -5.84 3.65
CA PRO A 166 0.34 -6.63 2.78
C PRO A 166 1.02 -7.80 3.52
N GLN A 167 1.17 -8.96 2.88
CA GLN A 167 1.89 -10.10 3.46
C GLN A 167 3.32 -9.71 3.88
N ARG A 168 4.01 -8.86 3.10
CA ARG A 168 5.33 -8.34 3.48
C ARG A 168 5.32 -7.63 4.83
N VAL A 169 4.39 -6.69 5.05
CA VAL A 169 4.26 -5.95 6.32
C VAL A 169 4.02 -6.91 7.47
N LEU A 170 3.19 -7.94 7.27
CA LEU A 170 2.98 -8.99 8.27
C LEU A 170 4.26 -9.81 8.53
N LEU A 171 4.92 -10.28 7.49
CA LEU A 171 6.10 -11.15 7.61
C LEU A 171 7.27 -10.41 8.28
N ASP A 172 7.51 -9.15 7.90
CA ASP A 172 8.53 -8.29 8.52
C ASP A 172 8.19 -8.02 9.99
N TYR A 173 6.91 -7.77 10.32
CA TYR A 173 6.48 -7.62 11.70
C TYR A 173 6.71 -8.91 12.52
N LEU A 174 6.33 -10.07 11.98
CA LEU A 174 6.48 -11.35 12.65
C LEU A 174 7.96 -11.73 12.86
N SER A 175 8.84 -11.46 11.89
CA SER A 175 10.27 -11.76 12.00
C SER A 175 10.97 -10.92 13.07
N GLU A 176 10.48 -9.71 13.31
CA GLU A 176 10.98 -8.81 14.34
C GLU A 176 10.24 -8.96 15.68
N TYR A 177 9.10 -9.67 15.72
CA TYR A 177 8.38 -9.98 16.96
C TYR A 177 9.16 -11.01 17.79
N ARG A 178 10.20 -10.54 18.50
CA ARG A 178 11.18 -11.37 19.24
C ARG A 178 11.08 -11.22 20.75
N HIS A 179 10.22 -10.34 21.24
CA HIS A 179 10.06 -10.05 22.66
C HIS A 179 9.11 -11.03 23.39
N GLY A 180 8.47 -11.94 22.66
CA GLY A 180 7.60 -13.00 23.20
C GLY A 180 8.34 -14.30 23.52
N THR A 181 7.62 -15.43 23.47
CA THR A 181 8.12 -16.78 23.71
C THR A 181 9.04 -17.31 22.61
N GLN A 182 9.18 -16.58 21.49
CA GLN A 182 9.98 -17.00 20.35
C GLN A 182 11.06 -15.96 20.01
N PRO A 183 12.31 -16.14 20.51
CA PRO A 183 13.39 -15.18 20.33
C PRO A 183 13.86 -15.02 18.88
N ALA A 184 13.63 -16.03 18.05
CA ALA A 184 13.99 -16.02 16.63
C ALA A 184 12.97 -15.27 15.75
N GLY A 185 11.84 -14.83 16.32
CA GLY A 185 10.71 -14.31 15.58
C GLY A 185 9.80 -15.42 15.04
N TRP A 186 8.67 -14.98 14.50
CA TRP A 186 7.64 -15.85 13.93
C TRP A 186 7.64 -15.75 12.40
N THR A 187 7.03 -16.74 11.76
CA THR A 187 6.75 -16.71 10.33
C THR A 187 5.49 -17.51 10.03
N LEU A 188 4.93 -17.31 8.83
CA LEU A 188 3.86 -18.15 8.32
C LEU A 188 4.45 -19.45 7.74
N PRO A 189 3.79 -20.61 7.88
CA PRO A 189 4.27 -21.87 7.31
C PRO A 189 4.29 -21.86 5.77
N ALA A 190 3.46 -21.01 5.16
CA ALA A 190 3.44 -20.74 3.73
C ALA A 190 2.89 -19.32 3.49
N PHE A 191 3.33 -18.69 2.41
CA PHE A 191 2.85 -17.40 1.92
C PHE A 191 2.99 -17.36 0.41
N SER A 192 2.29 -16.43 -0.24
CA SER A 192 2.31 -16.30 -1.70
C SER A 192 3.73 -15.98 -2.21
N TRP A 193 4.05 -16.41 -3.43
CA TRP A 193 5.31 -16.04 -4.08
C TRP A 193 5.49 -14.52 -4.19
N PHE A 194 4.38 -13.78 -4.37
CA PHE A 194 4.37 -12.32 -4.46
C PHE A 194 3.79 -11.71 -3.18
N ILE A 195 4.65 -11.54 -2.18
CA ILE A 195 4.26 -11.10 -0.81
C ILE A 195 3.83 -9.64 -0.70
N ASP A 196 3.86 -8.87 -1.78
CA ASP A 196 3.30 -7.51 -1.77
C ASP A 196 1.76 -7.51 -1.95
N GLN A 197 1.12 -8.68 -2.02
CA GLN A 197 -0.34 -8.82 -1.96
C GLN A 197 -0.86 -8.67 -0.53
N THR A 198 -2.03 -8.06 -0.38
CA THR A 198 -2.75 -8.01 0.91
C THR A 198 -3.20 -9.39 1.37
N ILE A 199 -3.30 -9.60 2.69
CA ILE A 199 -3.76 -10.87 3.28
C ILE A 199 -5.11 -11.33 2.72
N GLY A 200 -6.07 -10.42 2.54
CA GLY A 200 -7.38 -10.79 1.98
C GLY A 200 -7.39 -10.97 0.46
N GLY A 201 -6.30 -10.63 -0.24
CA GLY A 201 -6.20 -10.73 -1.69
C GLY A 201 -5.38 -11.91 -2.19
N ALA A 202 -4.58 -12.52 -1.31
CA ALA A 202 -3.79 -13.73 -1.56
C ALA A 202 -4.60 -14.98 -1.21
#